data_AF-A0A1B1UE97-F1
#
_entry.id   AF-A0A1B1UE97-F1
#
_cell.length_a   1.000
_cell.length_b   1.000
_cell.length_c   1.000
_cell.angle_alpha   90.00
_cell.angle_beta   90.00
_cell.angle_gamma   90.00
#
_symmetry.space_group_name_H-M   'P 1'
#
loop_
_entity.id
_entity.type
_entity.pdbx_description
1 polymer ?
#
loop_
_entity_poly.entity_id
_entity_poly.type
_entity_poly.pdbx_seq_one_letter_code
_entity_poly.pdbx_strand_id
1 'polypeptide(L)' 'MEMLQMLEEKLKEAIVAELKRQAANNPQSLRIEDSEDLVVKGKIDLDDLAMVIAGAVAGGP' A
#
# COMPACT_ATOMS: atom_id res chain seq x y z
N MET A 1 -0.27 -23.58 -4.15
CA MET A 1 -0.92 -22.46 -4.87
C MET A 1 -1.64 -21.51 -3.92
N GLU A 2 -2.38 -22.02 -2.93
CA GLU A 2 -3.08 -21.23 -1.90
C GLU A 2 -2.19 -20.25 -1.11
N MET A 3 -0.98 -20.64 -0.70
CA MET A 3 -0.03 -19.76 -0.01
C MET A 3 0.40 -18.54 -0.86
N LEU A 4 0.52 -18.71 -2.17
CA LEU A 4 0.91 -17.62 -3.07
C LEU A 4 -0.23 -16.60 -3.19
N GLN A 5 -1.48 -17.07 -3.25
CA GLN A 5 -2.67 -16.22 -3.25
C GLN A 5 -2.78 -15.43 -1.94
N MET A 6 -2.57 -16.08 -0.78
CA MET A 6 -2.57 -15.36 0.51
C MET A 6 -1.46 -14.31 0.61
N LEU A 7 -0.28 -14.59 0.06
CA LEU A 7 0.82 -13.61 0.04
C LEU A 7 0.48 -12.44 -0.89
N GLU A 8 -0.08 -12.71 -2.06
CA GLU A 8 -0.51 -11.69 -3.01
C GLU A 8 -1.57 -10.75 -2.40
N GLU A 9 -2.56 -11.29 -1.71
CA GLU A 9 -3.58 -10.47 -1.03
C GLU A 9 -2.99 -9.63 0.10
N LYS A 10 -2.11 -10.20 0.94
CA LYS A 10 -1.40 -9.43 1.98
C LYS A 10 -0.55 -8.31 1.41
N LEU A 11 0.10 -8.54 0.27
CA LEU A 11 0.88 -7.51 -0.42
C LEU A 11 -0.02 -6.39 -0.94
N LYS A 12 -1.15 -6.71 -1.56
CA LYS A 12 -2.14 -5.71 -2.01
C LYS A 12 -2.66 -4.89 -0.84
N GLU A 13 -3.04 -5.53 0.26
CA GLU A 13 -3.51 -4.86 1.47
C GLU A 13 -2.46 -3.91 2.04
N ALA A 14 -1.20 -4.35 2.17
CA ALA A 14 -0.11 -3.51 2.66
C ALA A 14 0.14 -2.30 1.76
N ILE A 15 0.13 -2.48 0.43
CA ILE A 15 0.29 -1.39 -0.55
C ILE A 15 -0.85 -0.38 -0.40
N VAL A 16 -2.10 -0.84 -0.40
CA VAL A 16 -3.28 0.04 -0.34
C VAL A 16 -3.34 0.77 1.00
N ALA A 17 -3.09 0.08 2.11
CA ALA A 17 -3.08 0.68 3.45
C ALA A 17 -2.05 1.79 3.54
N GLU A 18 -0.84 1.56 3.02
CA GLU A 18 0.24 2.52 3.08
C GLU A 18 0.00 3.75 2.20
N LEU A 19 -0.47 3.54 0.96
CA LEU A 19 -0.82 4.65 0.07
C LEU A 19 -1.95 5.52 0.65
N LYS A 20 -2.94 4.91 1.30
CA LYS A 20 -3.98 5.63 2.05
C LYS A 20 -3.41 6.40 3.24
N ARG A 21 -2.45 5.82 3.99
CA ARG A 21 -1.76 6.52 5.09
C ARG A 21 -1.00 7.74 4.60
N GLN A 22 -0.22 7.61 3.53
CA GLN A 22 0.50 8.75 2.94
C GLN A 22 -0.46 9.84 2.44
N ALA A 23 -1.58 9.46 1.82
CA ALA A 23 -2.59 10.40 1.36
C ALA A 23 -3.29 11.13 2.53
N ALA A 24 -3.53 10.43 3.64
CA ALA A 24 -4.06 11.03 4.86
C ALA A 24 -3.06 12.01 5.50
N ASN A 25 -1.76 11.70 5.45
CA ASN A 25 -0.70 12.56 5.98
C ASN A 25 -0.45 13.80 5.11
N ASN A 26 -0.65 13.72 3.80
CA ASN A 26 -0.48 14.83 2.87
C ASN A 26 -1.57 14.91 1.78
N PRO A 27 -2.81 15.28 2.15
CA PRO A 27 -3.96 15.26 1.24
C PRO A 27 -3.89 16.30 0.12
N GLN A 28 -2.97 17.26 0.22
CA GLN A 28 -2.72 18.24 -0.85
C GLN A 28 -1.78 17.70 -1.94
N SER A 29 -0.87 16.79 -1.59
CA SER A 29 0.12 16.25 -2.54
C SER A 29 -0.19 14.86 -3.07
N LEU A 30 -1.12 14.13 -2.44
CA LEU A 30 -1.47 12.76 -2.80
C LEU A 30 -2.97 12.53 -2.66
N ARG A 31 -3.59 11.96 -3.70
CA ARG A 31 -4.99 11.54 -3.72
C ARG A 31 -5.09 10.08 -4.16
N ILE A 32 -6.00 9.36 -3.51
CA ILE A 32 -6.30 7.95 -3.77
C ILE A 32 -7.79 7.84 -4.12
N GLU A 33 -8.08 7.15 -5.22
CA GLU A 33 -9.42 6.68 -5.56
C GLU A 33 -9.36 5.15 -5.58
N ASP A 34 -10.17 4.51 -4.74
CA ASP A 34 -10.17 3.06 -4.52
C ASP A 34 -11.58 2.54 -4.83
N SER A 35 -11.77 2.04 -6.05
CA SER A 35 -13.06 1.54 -6.54
C SER A 35 -12.92 0.14 -7.14
N GLU A 36 -12.70 0.04 -8.45
CA GLU A 36 -12.40 -1.22 -9.14
C GLU A 36 -10.88 -1.40 -9.30
N ASP A 37 -10.20 -0.32 -9.69
CA ASP A 37 -8.74 -0.21 -9.71
C ASP A 37 -8.30 0.86 -8.70
N LEU A 38 -7.05 0.77 -8.24
CA LEU A 38 -6.44 1.80 -7.41
C LEU A 38 -5.84 2.90 -8.28
N VAL A 39 -6.40 4.11 -8.22
CA VAL A 39 -5.86 5.29 -8.90
C VAL A 39 -5.11 6.15 -7.90
N VAL A 40 -3.82 6.38 -8.18
CA VAL A 40 -2.91 7.17 -7.33
C VAL A 40 -2.45 8.42 -8.08
N LYS A 41 -2.77 9.60 -7.53
CA LYS A 41 -2.40 10.89 -8.14
C LYS A 41 -1.61 11.72 -7.15
N GLY A 42 -0.30 11.82 -7.35
CA GLY A 42 0.55 12.67 -6.52
C GLY A 42 1.92 12.09 -6.23
N LYS A 43 2.55 12.63 -5.18
CA LYS A 43 3.86 12.17 -4.71
C LYS A 43 3.68 11.02 -3.72
N ILE A 44 4.49 9.98 -3.91
CA ILE A 44 4.56 8.81 -3.03
C ILE A 44 5.98 8.79 -2.46
N ASP A 45 6.10 8.54 -1.16
CA ASP A 45 7.37 8.18 -0.54
C ASP A 45 7.60 6.68 -0.75
N LEU A 46 8.54 6.35 -1.65
CA LEU A 46 8.83 4.96 -2.00
C LEU A 46 9.62 4.23 -0.93
N ASP A 47 10.41 4.94 -0.11
CA ASP A 47 11.21 4.31 0.94
C ASP A 47 10.30 3.85 2.09
N ASP A 48 9.35 4.71 2.48
CA ASP A 48 8.31 4.39 3.48
C ASP A 48 7.38 3.27 2.97
N LEU A 49 6.98 3.33 1.70
CA LEU A 49 6.18 2.28 1.06
C LEU A 49 6.89 0.92 1.06
N ALA A 50 8.16 0.90 0.66
CA ALA A 50 8.96 -0.32 0.63
C ALA A 50 9.15 -0.92 2.04
N MET A 51 9.34 -0.07 3.06
CA MET A 51 9.49 -0.51 4.45
C MET A 51 8.24 -1.22 4.96
N VAL A 52 7.05 -0.68 4.71
CA VAL A 52 5.77 -1.30 5.13
C VAL A 52 5.54 -2.62 4.43
N ILE A 53 5.77 -2.69 3.12
CA ILE A 53 5.63 -3.93 2.34
C ILE A 53 6.60 -5.00 2.85
N ALA A 54 7.86 -4.64 3.11
CA ALA A 54 8.85 -5.56 3.66
C ALA A 54 8.43 -6.10 5.04
N GLY A 55 7.84 -5.26 5.89
CA GLY A 55 7.27 -5.65 7.17
C GLY A 55 6.15 -6.69 7.03
N ALA A 56 5.20 -6.45 6.12
CA ALA A 56 4.08 -7.36 5.88
C ALA A 56 4.54 -8.75 5.36
N VAL A 57 5.58 -8.80 4.51
CA VAL A 57 6.16 -10.05 4.01
C VAL A 57 6.98 -10.78 5.08
N ALA A 58 7.70 -10.04 5.93
CA ALA A 58 8.51 -10.61 7.00
C ALA A 58 7.67 -11.16 8.18
N GLY A 59 6.34 -10.98 8.16
CA GLY A 59 5.43 -11.41 9.22
C GLY A 59 5.30 -10.41 10.37
N GLY A 60 5.61 -9.14 10.12
CA GLY A 60 5.34 -8.06 11.06
C GLY A 60 3.84 -7.75 11.16
N PRO A 61 3.36 -7.26 12.32
CA PRO A 61 1.98 -6.78 12.50
C PRO A 61 1.69 -5.51 11.70
#